data_AF-A0A7C4MWJ9-F1
#
_entry.id   AF-A0A7C4MWJ9-F1
#
_cell.length_a   1.000
_cell.length_b   1.000
_cell.length_c   1.000
_cell.angle_alpha   90.00
_cell.angle_beta   90.00
_cell.angle_gamma   90.00
#
_symmetry.space_group_name_H-M   'P 1'
#
loop_
_entity.id
_entity.type
_entity.pdbx_description
1 polymer ?
#
loop_
_entity_poly.entity_id
_entity_poly.type
_entity_poly.pdbx_seq_one_letter_code
_entity_poly.pdbx_strand_id
1 'polypeptide(L)'
;MKPETGNFLEGKVASRQCPLCGHHEIGFVTEKGEFHPLRPGTSVRLEAPVPSAAPYMDPGKTSFPKAQEPSHYQVWIPEPLRGDTRLRRKYGVMIKADLLQGAMSGSLYELAYLEKLERLIEEAYDVPLPVTLDRFFNAPHLASGNSRQIAEALLRELEEIQRPVVLVAKWLERKDAQSLADLVAPKATEDLGREPAADEAVKQELERLTLEEFLGML
;
A
#
# COMPACT_ATOMS: atom_id res chain seq x y z
N MET A 1 13.81 -43.42 29.68
CA MET A 1 13.81 -41.95 29.58
C MET A 1 12.43 -41.46 30.00
N LYS A 2 12.36 -40.59 31.02
CA LYS A 2 11.10 -40.05 31.53
C LYS A 2 10.54 -39.04 30.51
N PRO A 3 9.24 -39.04 30.19
CA PRO A 3 8.67 -37.95 29.42
C PRO A 3 8.67 -36.70 30.29
N GLU A 4 9.39 -35.67 29.85
CA GLU A 4 9.25 -34.33 30.41
C GLU A 4 7.85 -33.83 30.01
N THR A 5 6.92 -33.85 30.96
CA THR A 5 5.65 -33.13 30.87
C THR A 5 5.95 -31.64 30.96
N GLY A 6 6.47 -31.07 29.87
CA GLY A 6 6.44 -29.64 29.65
C GLY A 6 4.98 -29.24 29.50
N ASN A 7 4.50 -28.30 30.32
CA ASN A 7 3.16 -27.75 30.18
C ASN A 7 3.08 -26.96 28.85
N PHE A 8 2.63 -27.62 27.78
CA PHE A 8 2.37 -26.96 26.50
C PHE A 8 1.00 -26.28 26.55
N LEU A 9 0.95 -25.02 26.12
CA LEU A 9 -0.29 -24.29 25.96
C LEU A 9 -0.79 -24.54 24.53
N GLU A 10 -1.92 -25.23 24.40
CA GLU A 10 -2.59 -25.44 23.12
C GLU A 10 -3.78 -24.48 23.00
N GLY A 11 -3.90 -23.85 21.84
CA GLY A 11 -4.97 -22.90 21.58
C GLY A 11 -4.96 -22.41 20.14
N LYS A 12 -6.06 -21.78 19.72
CA LYS A 12 -6.17 -21.17 18.39
C LYS A 12 -5.54 -19.78 18.41
N VAL A 13 -4.73 -19.47 17.40
CA VAL A 13 -4.22 -18.10 17.23
C VAL A 13 -5.42 -17.18 16.95
N ALA A 14 -5.55 -16.11 17.74
CA ALA A 14 -6.59 -15.12 17.58
C ALA A 14 -6.04 -13.71 17.82
N SER A 15 -6.76 -12.74 17.28
CA SER A 15 -6.48 -11.31 17.45
C SER A 15 -7.63 -10.62 18.15
N ARG A 16 -7.34 -9.69 19.06
CA ARG A 16 -8.37 -8.86 19.72
C ARG A 16 -7.83 -7.47 20.08
N GLN A 17 -8.72 -6.55 20.41
CA GLN A 17 -8.33 -5.30 21.07
C GLN A 17 -8.13 -5.53 22.56
N CYS A 18 -7.05 -4.99 23.10
CA CYS A 18 -6.74 -5.03 24.53
C CYS A 18 -7.86 -4.31 25.31
N PRO A 19 -8.52 -4.96 26.27
CA PRO A 19 -9.61 -4.33 27.03
C PRO A 19 -9.12 -3.18 27.94
N LEU A 20 -7.80 -3.07 28.18
CA LEU A 20 -7.21 -2.06 29.04
C LEU A 20 -6.85 -0.76 28.31
N CYS A 21 -6.35 -0.84 27.08
CA CYS A 21 -5.85 0.33 26.36
C CYS A 21 -6.15 0.34 24.85
N GLY A 22 -6.95 -0.59 24.35
CA GLY A 22 -7.49 -0.57 22.98
C GLY A 22 -6.52 -0.92 21.86
N HIS A 23 -5.23 -1.11 22.15
CA HIS A 23 -4.26 -1.56 21.15
C HIS A 23 -4.55 -3.00 20.68
N HIS A 24 -4.06 -3.33 19.49
CA HIS A 24 -4.27 -4.64 18.89
C HIS A 24 -3.29 -5.67 19.49
N GLU A 25 -3.81 -6.80 19.96
CA GLU A 25 -3.02 -7.89 20.55
C GLU A 25 -3.27 -9.21 19.79
N ILE A 26 -2.20 -9.97 19.58
CA ILE A 26 -2.23 -11.32 19.01
C ILE A 26 -1.89 -12.33 20.11
N GLY A 27 -2.60 -13.45 20.18
CA GLY A 27 -2.44 -14.45 21.23
C GLY A 27 -3.04 -15.80 20.89
N PHE A 28 -2.95 -16.74 21.83
CA PHE A 28 -3.65 -18.03 21.78
C PHE A 28 -4.92 -17.98 22.60
N VAL A 29 -6.03 -18.46 22.03
CA VAL A 29 -7.27 -18.75 22.76
C VAL A 29 -7.32 -20.23 23.05
N THR A 30 -7.27 -20.61 24.32
CA THR A 30 -7.38 -22.02 24.75
C THR A 30 -8.79 -22.54 24.49
N GLU A 31 -8.99 -23.86 24.57
CA GLU A 31 -10.34 -24.45 24.49
C GLU A 31 -11.32 -23.89 25.52
N LYS A 32 -10.81 -23.38 26.65
CA LYS A 32 -11.60 -22.72 27.71
C LYS A 32 -11.96 -21.26 27.38
N GLY A 33 -11.53 -20.74 26.23
CA GLY A 33 -11.75 -19.36 25.83
C GLY A 33 -10.80 -18.35 26.47
N GLU A 34 -9.76 -18.80 27.17
CA GLU A 34 -8.77 -17.93 27.81
C GLU A 34 -7.78 -17.42 26.76
N PHE A 35 -7.56 -16.10 26.73
CA PHE A 35 -6.62 -15.47 25.79
C PHE A 35 -5.25 -15.26 26.44
N HIS A 36 -4.22 -15.81 25.81
CA HIS A 36 -2.82 -15.68 26.20
C HIS A 36 -2.06 -14.87 25.14
N PRO A 37 -1.67 -13.61 25.42
CA PRO A 37 -0.99 -12.77 24.43
C PRO A 37 0.40 -13.30 24.10
N LEU A 38 0.76 -13.25 22.81
CA LEU A 38 2.12 -13.48 22.33
C LEU A 38 2.93 -12.20 22.51
N ARG A 39 4.05 -12.30 23.23
CA ARG A 39 4.96 -11.18 23.43
C ARG A 39 6.20 -11.33 22.53
N PRO A 40 6.87 -10.23 22.18
CA PRO A 40 8.19 -10.33 21.57
C PRO A 40 9.10 -11.24 22.42
N GLY A 41 9.71 -12.24 21.78
CA GLY A 41 10.55 -13.25 22.44
C GLY A 41 9.81 -14.51 22.93
N THR A 42 8.48 -14.60 22.77
CA THR A 42 7.75 -15.85 23.05
C THR A 42 8.19 -16.95 22.09
N SER A 43 8.70 -18.06 22.63
CA SER A 43 9.06 -19.25 21.84
C SER A 43 7.82 -20.09 21.54
N VAL A 44 7.56 -20.38 20.27
CA VAL A 44 6.43 -21.20 19.82
C VAL A 44 6.98 -22.53 19.29
N ARG A 45 6.39 -23.64 19.74
CA ARG A 45 6.67 -24.97 19.22
C ARG A 45 5.52 -25.38 18.30
N LEU A 46 5.84 -25.76 17.08
CA LEU A 46 4.88 -26.27 16.10
C LEU A 46 5.09 -27.78 15.98
N GLU A 47 4.05 -28.55 16.29
CA GLU A 47 4.00 -29.97 15.97
C GLU A 47 3.53 -30.14 14.52
N ALA A 48 4.43 -29.86 13.58
CA ALA A 48 4.23 -30.16 12.17
C ALA A 48 5.14 -31.33 11.77
N PRO A 49 4.72 -32.22 10.85
CA PRO A 49 5.65 -33.18 10.25
C PRO A 49 6.78 -32.37 9.60
N VAL A 50 8.02 -32.60 10.05
CA VAL A 50 9.21 -31.99 9.46
C VAL A 50 9.26 -32.41 8.00
N PRO A 51 9.17 -31.49 7.02
CA PRO A 51 9.41 -31.84 5.64
C PRO A 51 10.84 -32.39 5.55
N SER A 52 10.99 -33.59 4.98
CA SER A 52 12.30 -34.15 4.64
C SER A 52 13.16 -33.07 4.00
N ALA A 53 14.37 -32.90 4.51
CA ALA A 53 15.31 -31.82 4.18
C ALA A 53 15.26 -31.47 2.69
N ALA A 54 14.57 -30.36 2.38
CA ALA A 54 14.66 -29.75 1.07
C ALA A 54 16.11 -29.23 0.91
N PRO A 55 16.74 -29.41 -0.26
CA PRO A 55 18.05 -28.83 -0.53
C PRO A 55 17.97 -27.32 -0.33
N TYR A 56 18.99 -26.77 0.32
CA TYR A 56 19.20 -25.35 0.60
C TYR A 56 18.72 -24.49 -0.58
N MET A 57 17.55 -23.87 -0.44
CA MET A 57 16.99 -22.96 -1.43
C MET A 57 17.56 -21.57 -1.19
N ASP A 58 18.16 -21.05 -2.26
CA ASP A 58 18.63 -19.69 -2.46
C ASP A 58 17.63 -18.65 -1.92
N PRO A 59 18.03 -17.63 -1.13
CA PRO A 59 17.13 -16.61 -0.58
C PRO A 59 16.37 -15.77 -1.62
N GLY A 60 16.60 -15.98 -2.92
CA GLY A 60 15.99 -15.23 -4.01
C GLY A 60 14.61 -15.73 -4.49
N LYS A 61 14.06 -16.85 -3.97
CA LYS A 61 12.78 -17.39 -4.46
C LYS A 61 11.94 -18.07 -3.38
N THR A 62 11.42 -17.29 -2.43
CA THR A 62 10.28 -17.72 -1.60
C THR A 62 9.08 -16.87 -1.98
N SER A 63 8.42 -17.26 -3.08
CA SER A 63 7.04 -16.86 -3.30
C SER A 63 6.19 -17.53 -2.22
N PHE A 64 5.72 -16.75 -1.25
CA PHE A 64 4.54 -17.12 -0.48
C PHE A 64 3.44 -17.50 -1.49
N PRO A 65 2.63 -18.56 -1.23
CA PRO A 65 1.45 -18.76 -2.05
C PRO A 65 0.57 -17.53 -1.87
N LYS A 66 0.55 -16.67 -2.90
CA LYS A 66 -0.41 -15.59 -3.04
C LYS A 66 -1.78 -16.24 -2.93
N ALA A 67 -2.40 -16.13 -1.76
CA ALA A 67 -3.84 -16.19 -1.66
C ALA A 67 -4.36 -14.93 -2.35
N GLN A 68 -4.40 -14.96 -3.68
CA GLN A 68 -5.07 -13.96 -4.49
C GLN A 68 -5.78 -14.74 -5.58
N GLU A 69 -7.08 -14.96 -5.37
CA GLU A 69 -8.02 -14.81 -6.47
C GLU A 69 -7.59 -13.59 -7.28
N PRO A 70 -7.62 -13.61 -8.62
CA PRO A 70 -7.22 -12.46 -9.42
C PRO A 70 -8.17 -11.31 -9.07
N SER A 71 -7.79 -10.48 -8.10
CA SER A 71 -8.49 -9.24 -7.84
C SER A 71 -8.26 -8.41 -9.09
N HIS A 72 -9.30 -8.30 -9.91
CA HIS A 72 -9.29 -7.54 -11.14
C HIS A 72 -9.07 -6.07 -10.75
N TYR A 73 -7.82 -5.63 -10.71
CA TYR A 73 -7.49 -4.22 -10.53
C TYR A 73 -7.87 -3.47 -11.81
N GLN A 74 -8.65 -2.41 -11.64
CA GLN A 74 -9.00 -1.46 -12.67
C GLN A 74 -8.19 -0.18 -12.48
N VAL A 75 -7.78 0.42 -13.61
CA VAL A 75 -7.09 1.70 -13.58
C VAL A 75 -8.11 2.81 -13.53
N TRP A 76 -7.86 3.78 -12.66
CA TRP A 76 -8.64 5.00 -12.60
C TRP A 76 -7.74 6.23 -12.71
N ILE A 77 -8.14 7.16 -13.59
CA ILE A 77 -7.52 8.46 -13.77
C ILE A 77 -8.65 9.46 -14.02
N PRO A 78 -8.52 10.73 -13.57
CA PRO A 78 -9.41 11.78 -14.05
C PRO A 78 -9.40 11.84 -15.59
N GLU A 79 -10.56 11.71 -16.22
CA GLU A 79 -10.72 11.64 -17.68
C GLU A 79 -9.90 12.70 -18.46
N PRO A 80 -9.88 13.99 -18.05
CA PRO A 80 -9.14 15.02 -18.78
C PRO A 80 -7.63 14.77 -18.83
N LEU A 81 -7.09 14.02 -17.88
CA LEU A 81 -5.65 13.79 -17.74
C LEU A 81 -5.16 12.57 -18.52
N ARG A 82 -6.06 11.78 -19.11
CA ARG A 82 -5.71 10.55 -19.84
C ARG A 82 -4.78 10.78 -21.03
N GLY A 83 -4.74 11.99 -21.58
CA GLY A 83 -3.86 12.34 -22.69
C GLY A 83 -2.38 12.50 -22.33
N ASP A 84 -2.05 12.82 -21.08
CA ASP A 84 -0.68 13.18 -20.68
C ASP A 84 -0.05 12.10 -19.79
N THR A 85 1.04 11.48 -20.25
CA THR A 85 1.74 10.41 -19.52
C THR A 85 2.20 10.82 -18.12
N ARG A 86 2.68 12.05 -17.94
CA ARG A 86 3.14 12.53 -16.63
C ARG A 86 1.96 12.66 -15.67
N LEU A 87 0.84 13.21 -16.13
CA LEU A 87 -0.37 13.37 -15.31
C LEU A 87 -1.03 12.01 -15.02
N ARG A 88 -1.05 11.09 -15.98
CA ARG A 88 -1.46 9.70 -15.75
C ARG A 88 -0.63 9.03 -14.67
N ARG A 89 0.69 9.17 -14.68
CA ARG A 89 1.55 8.60 -13.64
C ARG A 89 1.42 9.31 -12.29
N LYS A 90 1.16 10.63 -12.27
CA LYS A 90 0.96 11.40 -11.03
C LYS A 90 -0.37 11.04 -10.36
N TYR A 91 -1.47 11.10 -11.09
CA TYR A 91 -2.84 10.98 -10.56
C TYR A 91 -3.48 9.60 -10.77
N GLY A 92 -2.93 8.75 -11.64
CA GLY A 92 -3.47 7.42 -11.89
C GLY A 92 -3.29 6.50 -10.69
N VAL A 93 -4.34 5.74 -10.38
CA VAL A 93 -4.39 4.77 -9.28
C VAL A 93 -4.98 3.44 -9.76
N MET A 94 -4.62 2.35 -9.09
CA MET A 94 -5.20 1.03 -9.31
C MET A 94 -6.20 0.72 -8.21
N ILE A 95 -7.39 0.23 -8.58
CA ILE A 95 -8.51 0.02 -7.66
C ILE A 95 -9.08 -1.36 -7.88
N LYS A 96 -9.36 -2.10 -6.81
CA LYS A 96 -10.04 -3.38 -6.90
C LYS A 96 -11.44 -3.17 -7.50
N ALA A 97 -11.78 -3.88 -8.57
CA ALA A 97 -13.06 -3.74 -9.27
C ALA A 97 -14.28 -3.78 -8.33
N ASP A 98 -14.21 -4.61 -7.28
CA ASP A 98 -15.29 -4.80 -6.32
C ASP A 98 -15.60 -3.56 -5.48
N LEU A 99 -14.63 -2.64 -5.33
CA LEU A 99 -14.77 -1.37 -4.61
C LEU A 99 -15.34 -0.26 -5.50
N LEU A 100 -15.24 -0.40 -6.82
CA LEU A 100 -15.73 0.58 -7.77
C LEU A 100 -17.20 0.29 -8.15
N GLN A 101 -18.11 0.41 -7.19
CA GLN A 101 -19.55 0.19 -7.40
C GLN A 101 -20.30 1.47 -7.83
N GLY A 102 -19.63 2.39 -8.53
CA GLY A 102 -20.22 3.66 -8.95
C GLY A 102 -19.20 4.71 -9.37
N ALA A 103 -19.56 5.99 -9.18
CA ALA A 103 -18.66 7.11 -9.47
C ALA A 103 -17.53 7.20 -8.43
N MET A 104 -16.34 7.62 -8.89
CA MET A 104 -15.21 7.87 -8.00
C MET A 104 -15.54 8.96 -6.98
N SER A 105 -15.28 8.69 -5.71
CA SER A 105 -15.33 9.67 -4.62
C SER A 105 -13.92 10.10 -4.21
N GLY A 106 -13.79 11.28 -3.58
CA GLY A 106 -12.52 11.75 -3.05
C GLY A 106 -11.91 10.79 -2.01
N SER A 107 -12.74 10.22 -1.13
CA SER A 107 -12.28 9.25 -0.12
C SER A 107 -11.84 7.90 -0.73
N LEU A 108 -12.52 7.43 -1.77
CA LEU A 108 -12.11 6.23 -2.49
C LEU A 108 -10.79 6.47 -3.24
N TYR A 109 -10.64 7.65 -3.84
CA TYR A 109 -9.40 8.05 -4.48
C TYR A 109 -8.23 8.14 -3.48
N GLU A 110 -8.45 8.73 -2.31
CA GLU A 110 -7.44 8.80 -1.25
C GLU A 110 -6.94 7.42 -0.82
N LEU A 111 -7.86 6.46 -0.60
CA LEU A 111 -7.51 5.08 -0.29
C LEU A 111 -6.70 4.43 -1.41
N ALA A 112 -7.12 4.61 -2.67
CA ALA A 112 -6.42 4.06 -3.83
C ALA A 112 -5.02 4.71 -4.03
N TYR A 113 -4.90 5.99 -3.72
CA TYR A 113 -3.64 6.71 -3.75
C TYR A 113 -2.69 6.24 -2.64
N LEU A 114 -3.23 5.94 -1.46
CA LEU A 114 -2.48 5.34 -0.36
C LEU A 114 -1.99 3.93 -0.71
N GLU A 115 -2.83 3.08 -1.32
CA GLU A 115 -2.40 1.76 -1.83
C GLU A 115 -1.31 1.89 -2.90
N LYS A 116 -1.40 2.91 -3.77
CA LYS A 116 -0.34 3.20 -4.74
C LYS A 116 0.98 3.55 -4.05
N LEU A 117 0.98 4.43 -3.06
CA LEU A 117 2.19 4.80 -2.31
C LEU A 117 2.79 3.58 -1.60
N GLU A 118 1.96 2.78 -0.94
CA GLU A 118 2.36 1.55 -0.27
C GLU A 118 3.08 0.60 -1.22
N ARG A 119 2.51 0.34 -2.41
CA ARG A 119 3.14 -0.48 -3.44
C ARG A 119 4.48 0.10 -3.91
N LEU A 120 4.55 1.41 -4.18
CA LEU A 120 5.79 2.06 -4.60
C LEU A 120 6.89 1.94 -3.55
N ILE A 121 6.53 2.02 -2.27
CA ILE A 121 7.47 1.81 -1.15
C ILE A 121 7.90 0.35 -1.05
N GLU A 122 6.96 -0.59 -1.19
CA GLU A 122 7.27 -2.02 -1.17
C GLU A 122 8.24 -2.43 -2.28
N GLU A 123 8.11 -1.84 -3.46
CA GLU A 123 8.94 -2.13 -4.63
C GLU A 123 10.27 -1.36 -4.66
N ALA A 124 10.50 -0.44 -3.71
CA ALA A 124 11.73 0.34 -3.62
C ALA A 124 12.85 -0.46 -2.93
N TYR A 125 13.58 -1.28 -3.71
CA TYR A 125 14.66 -2.13 -3.21
C TYR A 125 16.08 -1.59 -3.45
N ASP A 126 16.27 -0.77 -4.48
CA ASP A 126 17.60 -0.38 -4.95
C ASP A 126 18.27 0.67 -4.05
N VAL A 127 17.49 1.63 -3.57
CA VAL A 127 17.95 2.72 -2.70
C VAL A 127 17.22 2.64 -1.37
N PRO A 128 17.92 2.69 -0.22
CA PRO A 128 17.26 2.69 1.08
C PRO A 128 16.26 3.85 1.18
N LEU A 129 15.01 3.53 1.51
CA LEU A 129 13.93 4.50 1.58
C LEU A 129 14.24 5.79 2.38
N PRO A 130 14.91 5.74 3.56
CA PRO A 130 15.30 6.97 4.27
C PRO A 130 16.15 7.91 3.41
N VAL A 131 17.05 7.39 2.56
CA VAL A 131 17.89 8.18 1.66
C VAL A 131 17.05 8.82 0.56
N THR A 132 16.10 8.07 0.00
CA THR A 132 15.17 8.59 -1.01
C THR A 132 14.33 9.73 -0.43
N LEU A 133 13.77 9.56 0.78
CA LEU A 133 12.96 10.59 1.43
C LEU A 133 13.78 11.81 1.87
N ASP A 134 15.03 11.62 2.30
CA ASP A 134 15.93 12.73 2.61
C ASP A 134 16.20 13.58 1.36
N ARG A 135 16.49 12.93 0.22
CA ARG A 135 16.76 13.63 -1.05
C ARG A 135 15.59 14.48 -1.56
N PHE A 136 14.35 14.00 -1.42
CA PHE A 136 13.18 14.70 -1.96
C PHE A 136 12.53 15.66 -0.95
N PHE A 137 12.54 15.33 0.35
CA PHE A 137 11.74 16.04 1.36
C PHE A 137 12.54 16.43 2.61
N ASN A 138 13.82 16.06 2.74
CA ASN A 138 14.59 16.17 3.99
C ASN A 138 13.87 15.48 5.17
N ALA A 139 13.17 14.37 4.89
CA ALA A 139 12.31 13.69 5.86
C ALA A 139 12.64 12.18 6.03
N PRO A 140 13.91 11.81 6.31
CA PRO A 140 14.30 10.40 6.45
C PRO A 140 13.59 9.69 7.60
N HIS A 141 13.16 10.43 8.62
CA HIS A 141 12.48 9.91 9.80
C HIS A 141 11.09 9.29 9.49
N LEU A 142 10.49 9.64 8.34
CA LEU A 142 9.22 9.07 7.91
C LEU A 142 9.33 7.63 7.39
N ALA A 143 10.55 7.13 7.12
CA ALA A 143 10.79 5.77 6.66
C ALA A 143 10.73 4.70 7.77
N SER A 144 10.01 4.96 8.87
CA SER A 144 9.91 4.06 10.02
C SER A 144 8.60 3.27 10.00
N GLY A 145 8.71 1.94 10.04
CA GLY A 145 7.55 1.04 10.10
C GLY A 145 7.45 0.13 8.87
N ASN A 146 6.27 -0.44 8.67
CA ASN A 146 5.95 -1.15 7.42
C ASN A 146 5.51 -0.17 6.32
N SER A 147 5.44 -0.64 5.08
CA SER A 147 5.12 0.18 3.90
C SER A 147 3.81 0.95 4.04
N ARG A 148 2.79 0.34 4.66
CA ARG A 148 1.51 1.00 4.96
C ARG A 148 1.68 2.18 5.91
N GLN A 149 2.35 1.97 7.04
CA GLN A 149 2.59 3.00 8.04
C GLN A 149 3.41 4.16 7.47
N ILE A 150 4.38 3.84 6.63
CA ILE A 150 5.18 4.86 5.95
C ILE A 150 4.31 5.64 4.97
N ALA A 151 3.52 4.97 4.12
CA ALA A 151 2.61 5.63 3.18
C ALA A 151 1.62 6.57 3.90
N GLU A 152 1.07 6.13 5.03
CA GLU A 152 0.18 6.95 5.87
C GLU A 152 0.91 8.15 6.48
N ALA A 153 2.15 7.98 6.94
CA ALA A 153 2.97 9.07 7.46
C ALA A 153 3.31 10.10 6.36
N LEU A 154 3.71 9.63 5.17
CA LEU A 154 3.96 10.50 4.01
C LEU A 154 2.72 11.30 3.64
N LEU A 155 1.56 10.64 3.55
CA LEU A 155 0.30 11.32 3.23
C LEU A 155 -0.11 12.30 4.34
N ARG A 156 0.17 12.02 5.61
CA ARG A 156 -0.20 12.92 6.70
C ARG A 156 0.73 14.13 6.85
N GLU A 157 2.01 13.97 6.53
CA GLU A 157 3.04 14.94 6.93
C GLU A 157 3.64 15.73 5.76
N LEU A 158 3.52 15.25 4.52
CA LEU A 158 4.07 15.91 3.34
C LEU A 158 2.98 16.56 2.49
N GLU A 159 3.01 17.88 2.39
CA GLU A 159 2.06 18.65 1.58
C GLU A 159 2.12 18.27 0.09
N GLU A 160 3.31 17.96 -0.43
CA GLU A 160 3.53 17.52 -1.81
C GLU A 160 2.83 16.20 -2.12
N ILE A 161 2.72 15.31 -1.12
CA ILE A 161 2.04 14.02 -1.23
C ILE A 161 0.52 14.19 -1.08
N GLN A 162 0.08 15.10 -0.20
CA GLN A 162 -1.34 15.43 -0.01
C GLN A 162 -1.95 16.12 -1.21
N ARG A 163 -1.19 17.03 -1.84
CA ARG A 163 -1.69 17.94 -2.86
C ARG A 163 -2.40 17.22 -4.01
N PRO A 164 -1.89 16.11 -4.58
CA PRO A 164 -2.62 15.35 -5.59
C PRO A 164 -4.00 14.85 -5.14
N VAL A 165 -4.12 14.40 -3.88
CA VAL A 165 -5.40 13.95 -3.31
C VAL A 165 -6.37 15.11 -3.17
N VAL A 166 -5.92 16.23 -2.61
CA VAL A 166 -6.74 17.44 -2.45
C VAL A 166 -7.24 17.97 -3.80
N LEU A 167 -6.36 18.02 -4.81
CA LEU A 167 -6.72 18.50 -6.14
C LEU A 167 -7.74 17.60 -6.83
N VAL A 168 -7.55 16.28 -6.77
CA VAL A 168 -8.50 15.33 -7.37
C VAL A 168 -9.83 15.34 -6.62
N ALA A 169 -9.82 15.41 -5.28
CA ALA A 169 -11.05 15.52 -4.49
C ALA A 169 -11.84 16.79 -4.86
N LYS A 170 -11.17 17.94 -4.97
CA LYS A 170 -11.78 19.20 -5.40
C LYS A 170 -12.37 19.12 -6.81
N TRP A 171 -11.66 18.47 -7.74
CA TRP A 171 -12.16 18.22 -9.09
C TRP A 171 -13.39 17.30 -9.11
N LEU A 172 -13.36 16.20 -8.34
CA LEU A 172 -14.49 15.27 -8.25
C LEU A 172 -15.75 15.93 -7.69
N GLU A 173 -15.59 16.88 -6.76
CA GLU A 173 -16.67 17.65 -6.16
C GLU A 173 -17.24 18.72 -7.11
N ARG A 174 -16.38 19.56 -7.71
CA ARG A 174 -16.81 20.76 -8.45
C ARG A 174 -16.95 20.55 -9.96
N LYS A 175 -16.05 19.73 -10.55
CA LYS A 175 -15.94 19.48 -12.00
C LYS A 175 -15.93 20.77 -12.85
N ASP A 176 -15.27 21.81 -12.34
CA ASP A 176 -15.22 23.14 -12.98
C ASP A 176 -13.86 23.42 -13.64
N ALA A 177 -13.81 24.42 -14.53
CA ALA A 177 -12.59 24.75 -15.26
C ALA A 177 -11.41 25.14 -14.33
N GLN A 178 -11.70 25.71 -13.16
CA GLN A 178 -10.67 26.11 -12.20
C GLN A 178 -10.03 24.89 -11.54
N SER A 179 -10.83 23.93 -11.06
CA SER A 179 -10.31 22.69 -10.47
C SER A 179 -9.58 21.82 -11.49
N LEU A 180 -9.96 21.88 -12.77
CA LEU A 180 -9.18 21.28 -13.84
C LEU A 180 -7.84 22.01 -14.06
N ALA A 181 -7.84 23.34 -14.11
CA ALA A 181 -6.60 24.11 -14.26
C ALA A 181 -5.63 23.82 -13.11
N ASP A 182 -6.14 23.69 -11.88
CA ASP A 182 -5.33 23.34 -10.70
C ASP A 182 -4.69 21.94 -10.82
N LEU A 183 -5.35 20.98 -11.50
CA LEU A 183 -4.82 19.63 -11.75
C LEU A 183 -3.75 19.58 -12.84
N VAL A 184 -3.83 20.47 -13.83
CA VAL A 184 -2.94 20.46 -15.01
C VAL A 184 -1.70 21.34 -14.81
N ALA A 185 -1.77 22.28 -13.85
CA ALA A 185 -0.66 23.18 -13.52
C ALA A 185 0.67 22.40 -13.29
N PRO A 186 1.79 22.88 -13.86
CA PRO A 186 1.98 24.17 -14.51
C PRO A 186 1.62 24.21 -16.02
N LYS A 187 1.13 23.13 -16.62
CA LYS A 187 0.75 23.11 -18.05
C LYS A 187 -0.59 23.80 -18.30
N ALA A 188 -0.82 24.23 -19.53
CA ALA A 188 -2.15 24.64 -19.97
C ALA A 188 -3.02 23.41 -20.26
N THR A 189 -4.34 23.53 -20.08
CA THR A 189 -5.31 22.49 -20.46
C THR A 189 -5.27 22.18 -21.96
N GLU A 190 -4.80 23.13 -22.78
CA GLU A 190 -4.63 23.01 -24.22
C GLU A 190 -3.44 22.11 -24.61
N ASP A 191 -2.50 21.89 -23.69
CA ASP A 191 -1.32 21.04 -23.87
C ASP A 191 -1.57 19.58 -23.46
N LEU A 192 -2.79 19.25 -23.03
CA LEU A 192 -3.17 17.88 -22.73
C LEU A 192 -3.15 17.05 -24.01
N GLY A 193 -2.54 15.86 -23.94
CA GLY A 193 -2.48 14.95 -25.09
C GLY A 193 -3.87 14.71 -25.67
N ARG A 194 -3.99 14.80 -27.00
CA ARG A 194 -5.29 14.74 -27.68
C ARG A 194 -5.89 13.34 -27.71
N GLU A 195 -5.06 12.31 -27.53
CA GLU A 195 -5.48 10.92 -27.59
C GLU A 195 -5.40 10.29 -26.19
N PRO A 196 -6.53 9.86 -25.59
CA PRO A 196 -6.52 9.18 -24.31
C PRO A 196 -5.88 7.80 -24.43
N ALA A 197 -4.96 7.48 -23.52
CA ALA A 197 -4.36 6.16 -23.46
C ALA A 197 -5.40 5.09 -23.05
N ALA A 198 -5.30 3.89 -23.64
CA ALA A 198 -6.11 2.74 -23.26
C ALA A 198 -5.74 2.25 -21.85
N ASP A 199 -6.72 1.74 -21.10
CA ASP A 199 -6.53 1.37 -19.68
C ASP A 199 -5.39 0.34 -19.48
N GLU A 200 -5.18 -0.59 -20.42
CA GLU A 200 -4.08 -1.56 -20.36
C GLU A 200 -2.69 -0.90 -20.50
N ALA A 201 -2.58 0.13 -21.35
CA ALA A 201 -1.34 0.88 -21.50
C ALA A 201 -1.03 1.67 -20.21
N VAL A 202 -2.06 2.30 -19.63
CA VAL A 202 -1.91 3.01 -18.36
C VAL A 202 -1.56 2.05 -17.22
N LYS A 203 -2.18 0.86 -17.19
CA LYS A 203 -1.89 -0.16 -16.19
C LYS A 203 -0.40 -0.51 -16.21
N GLN A 204 0.15 -0.80 -17.38
CA GLN A 204 1.57 -1.09 -17.55
C GLN A 204 2.47 0.10 -17.18
N GLU A 205 2.03 1.34 -17.46
CA GLU A 205 2.73 2.55 -17.01
C GLU A 205 2.79 2.65 -15.49
N LEU A 206 1.69 2.34 -14.79
CA LEU A 206 1.61 2.40 -13.33
C LEU A 206 2.37 1.24 -12.67
N GLU A 207 2.31 0.03 -13.24
CA GLU A 207 3.06 -1.14 -12.74
C GLU A 207 4.58 -0.94 -12.84
N ARG A 208 5.06 -0.24 -13.87
CA ARG A 208 6.49 0.06 -14.06
C ARG A 208 6.97 1.30 -13.32
N LEU A 209 6.06 2.09 -12.74
CA LEU A 209 6.40 3.33 -12.07
C LEU A 209 7.19 3.02 -10.79
N THR A 210 8.37 3.62 -10.68
CA THR A 210 9.20 3.55 -9.47
C THR A 210 8.85 4.67 -8.48
N LEU A 211 9.24 4.49 -7.21
CA LEU A 211 9.04 5.51 -6.18
C LEU A 211 9.79 6.80 -6.53
N GLU A 212 11.05 6.71 -6.96
CA GLU A 212 11.84 7.90 -7.31
C GLU A 212 11.26 8.69 -8.48
N GLU A 213 10.81 8.00 -9.53
CA GLU A 213 10.14 8.64 -10.65
C GLU A 213 8.87 9.36 -10.18
N PHE A 214 8.08 8.68 -9.34
CA PHE A 214 6.86 9.25 -8.79
C PHE A 214 7.14 10.51 -7.96
N LEU A 215 8.06 10.44 -7.00
CA LEU A 215 8.42 11.57 -6.14
C LEU A 215 9.00 12.74 -6.95
N GLY A 216 9.76 12.46 -8.02
CA GLY A 216 10.29 13.49 -8.92
C GLY A 216 9.23 14.23 -9.76
N MET A 217 7.97 13.77 -9.77
CA MET A 217 6.86 14.41 -10.50
C MET A 217 5.95 15.29 -9.63
N LEU A 218 6.05 15.18 -8.30
CA LEU A 218 5.22 15.91 -7.34
C LEU A 218 5.48 17.41 -7.40
#